data_AF-U2HX21-F1
#
_entry.id   AF-U2HX21-F1
#
_cell.length_a   1.000
_cell.length_b   1.000
_cell.length_c   1.000
_cell.angle_alpha   90.00
_cell.angle_beta   90.00
_cell.angle_gamma   90.00
#
_symmetry.space_group_name_H-M   'P 1'
#
loop_
_entity.id
_entity.type
_entity.pdbx_description
1 polymer ?
#
loop_
_entity_poly.entity_id
_entity_poly.type
_entity_poly.pdbx_seq_one_letter_code
_entity_poly.pdbx_strand_id
1 'polypeptide(L)' 'MSQKNPLINNERKSNLFVFQKINYQLFIASIVIVAIGFFFMMGTEDIYSFTKITLAPLVVVLGFAVGFIAILYKPKNKNN' A
#
# COMPACT_ATOMS: atom_id res chain seq x y z
N MET A 1 -19.42 -53.67 -4.45
CA MET A 1 -19.82 -52.49 -3.65
C MET A 1 -18.63 -51.55 -3.56
N SER A 2 -18.90 -50.25 -3.78
CA SER A 2 -17.95 -49.18 -4.13
C SER A 2 -17.07 -48.73 -2.95
N GLN A 3 -15.74 -48.77 -3.10
CA GLN A 3 -14.82 -48.00 -2.24
C GLN A 3 -14.97 -46.52 -2.59
N LYS A 4 -15.63 -45.75 -1.72
CA LYS A 4 -15.70 -44.29 -1.81
C LYS A 4 -14.42 -43.72 -1.19
N ASN A 5 -13.36 -43.57 -2.00
CA ASN A 5 -12.17 -42.81 -1.62
C ASN A 5 -12.59 -41.34 -1.42
N PRO A 6 -12.41 -40.72 -0.24
CA PRO A 6 -12.55 -39.28 -0.13
C PRO A 6 -11.33 -38.67 -0.82
N LEU A 7 -11.57 -38.08 -1.98
CA LEU A 7 -10.62 -37.23 -2.67
C LEU A 7 -10.32 -36.08 -1.71
N ILE A 8 -9.21 -36.16 -0.97
CA ILE A 8 -8.67 -35.03 -0.22
C ILE A 8 -8.25 -34.01 -1.27
N ASN A 9 -9.20 -33.14 -1.60
CA ASN A 9 -8.93 -31.91 -2.32
C ASN A 9 -7.98 -31.12 -1.43
N ASN A 10 -6.69 -31.26 -1.72
CA ASN A 10 -5.70 -30.28 -1.34
C ASN A 10 -6.06 -29.02 -2.13
N GLU A 11 -7.05 -28.27 -1.61
CA GLU A 11 -7.27 -26.90 -1.98
C GLU A 11 -6.00 -26.16 -1.59
N ARG A 12 -5.03 -26.15 -2.51
CA ARG A 12 -3.92 -25.22 -2.46
C ARG A 12 -4.61 -23.88 -2.39
N LYS A 13 -4.63 -23.25 -1.20
CA LYS A 13 -5.01 -21.86 -1.01
C LYS A 13 -4.26 -21.05 -2.06
N SER A 14 -4.90 -20.85 -3.21
CA SER A 14 -4.38 -20.02 -4.28
C SER A 14 -4.32 -18.65 -3.66
N ASN A 15 -3.09 -18.16 -3.49
CA ASN A 15 -2.74 -16.95 -2.75
C ASN A 15 -3.89 -15.94 -2.70
N LEU A 16 -4.61 -15.90 -1.56
CA LEU A 16 -5.69 -14.95 -1.29
C LEU A 16 -5.15 -13.52 -1.05
N PHE A 17 -3.93 -13.26 -1.51
CA PHE A 17 -3.25 -11.98 -1.39
C PHE A 17 -3.48 -11.23 -2.69
N VAL A 18 -4.32 -10.20 -2.62
CA VAL A 18 -4.60 -9.27 -3.73
C VAL A 18 -3.32 -8.56 -4.19
N PHE A 19 -2.38 -8.37 -3.26
CA PHE A 19 -1.10 -7.71 -3.49
C PHE A 19 0.07 -8.59 -3.10
N GLN A 20 1.21 -8.36 -3.75
CA GLN A 20 2.48 -8.99 -3.41
C GLN A 20 3.07 -8.33 -2.15
N LYS A 21 3.90 -9.06 -1.41
CA LYS A 21 4.47 -8.57 -0.12
C LYS A 21 5.16 -7.20 -0.26
N ILE A 22 5.84 -6.98 -1.38
CA ILE A 22 6.53 -5.71 -1.66
C ILE A 22 5.55 -4.54 -1.86
N ASN A 23 4.44 -4.76 -2.57
CA ASN A 23 3.39 -3.77 -2.76
C ASN A 23 2.75 -3.37 -1.44
N TYR A 24 2.55 -4.34 -0.55
CA TYR A 24 1.99 -4.08 0.78
C TYR A 24 2.91 -3.16 1.61
N GLN A 25 4.23 -3.36 1.50
CA GLN A 25 5.22 -2.48 2.15
C GLN A 25 5.20 -1.07 1.54
N LEU A 26 5.15 -0.95 0.21
CA LEU A 26 5.04 0.35 -0.47
C LEU A 26 3.72 1.08 -0.13
N PHE A 27 2.63 0.33 0.00
CA PHE A 27 1.34 0.87 0.38
C PHE A 27 1.36 1.40 1.82
N ILE A 28 1.93 0.66 2.77
CA ILE A 28 2.10 1.18 4.15
C ILE A 28 2.99 2.43 4.15
N ALA A 29 4.08 2.43 3.39
CA ALA A 29 4.95 3.61 3.27
C ALA A 29 4.18 4.83 2.75
N SER A 30 3.29 4.64 1.77
CA SER A 30 2.43 5.72 1.26
C SER A 30 1.52 6.32 2.33
N ILE A 31 0.93 5.49 3.19
CA ILE A 31 0.07 5.93 4.30
C ILE A 31 0.87 6.75 5.30
N VAL A 32 2.09 6.32 5.64
CA VAL A 32 2.97 7.05 6.55
C VAL A 32 3.35 8.42 5.98
N ILE A 33 3.65 8.51 4.68
CA ILE A 33 3.97 9.79 4.02
C ILE A 33 2.76 10.74 4.06
N VAL A 34 1.57 10.23 3.75
CA VAL A 34 0.32 11.02 3.81
C VAL A 34 0.08 11.51 5.25
N ALA A 35 0.25 10.64 6.25
CA ALA A 35 0.11 11.00 7.65
C ALA A 35 1.10 12.10 8.08
N ILE A 36 2.36 12.04 7.63
CA ILE A 36 3.35 13.10 7.87
C ILE A 36 2.93 14.41 7.19
N GLY A 37 2.41 14.36 5.97
CA GLY A 37 1.89 15.54 5.27
C GLY A 37 0.75 16.23 6.03
N PHE A 38 -0.19 15.45 6.58
CA PHE A 38 -1.24 15.99 7.45
C PHE A 38 -0.71 16.46 8.80
N PHE A 39 0.30 15.78 9.36
CA PHE A 39 0.93 16.21 10.60
C PHE A 39 1.59 17.59 10.46
N PHE A 40 2.21 17.87 9.31
CA PHE A 40 2.75 19.20 9.01
C PHE A 40 1.66 20.29 8.99
N MET A 41 0.42 19.96 8.61
CA MET A 41 -0.70 20.90 8.65
C MET A 41 -1.17 21.21 10.08
N MET A 42 -0.95 20.30 11.04
CA MET A 42 -1.47 20.40 12.41
C MET A 42 -0.66 21.35 13.32
N GLY A 43 0.54 21.78 12.90
CA GLY A 43 1.38 22.68 13.70
C GLY A 43 0.72 24.04 13.97
N THR A 44 0.96 24.61 15.16
CA THR A 44 0.35 25.86 15.66
C THR A 44 1.11 27.13 15.28
N GLU A 45 2.40 27.02 14.96
CA GLU A 45 3.25 28.18 14.67
C GLU A 45 3.02 28.64 13.22
N ASP A 46 2.44 29.81 13.00
CA ASP A 46 2.19 30.47 11.71
C ASP A 46 1.42 29.67 10.64
N ILE A 47 0.12 29.96 10.52
CA ILE A 47 -0.77 29.39 9.48
C ILE A 47 -0.31 29.81 8.06
N TYR A 48 0.37 30.95 7.95
CA TYR A 48 0.91 31.48 6.68
C TYR A 48 2.31 31.00 6.33
N SER A 49 2.86 30.01 7.04
CA SER A 49 4.15 29.42 6.68
C SER A 49 4.06 28.69 5.33
N PHE A 50 5.00 28.99 4.42
CA PHE A 50 5.16 28.31 3.12
C PHE A 50 5.19 26.78 3.26
N THR A 51 5.69 26.28 4.39
CA THR A 51 5.71 24.85 4.73
C THR A 51 4.30 24.25 4.80
N LYS A 52 3.31 24.98 5.32
CA LYS A 52 1.94 24.44 5.49
C LYS A 52 1.09 24.64 4.25
N ILE A 53 1.22 25.78 3.57
CA ILE A 53 0.40 26.11 2.39
C ILE A 53 0.86 25.33 1.15
N THR A 54 2.17 25.11 1.00
CA THR A 54 2.74 24.53 -0.23
C THR A 54 3.41 23.19 0.01
N LEU A 55 4.28 23.08 1.03
CA LEU A 55 5.05 21.85 1.24
C LEU A 55 4.16 20.70 1.74
N ALA A 56 3.26 20.97 2.69
CA ALA A 56 2.38 19.93 3.24
C ALA A 56 1.42 19.32 2.18
N PRO A 57 0.67 20.10 1.37
CA PRO A 57 -0.14 19.54 0.29
C PRO A 57 0.70 18.78 -0.74
N LEU A 58 1.90 19.27 -1.05
CA LEU A 58 2.81 18.59 -1.97
C LEU A 58 3.24 17.21 -1.45
N VAL A 59 3.58 17.12 -0.17
CA VAL A 59 3.93 15.84 0.48
C VAL A 59 2.74 14.88 0.47
N VAL A 60 1.52 15.35 0.73
CA VAL A 60 0.32 14.53 0.65
C VAL A 60 0.10 13.99 -0.77
N VAL A 61 0.23 14.84 -1.80
CA VAL A 61 0.12 14.44 -3.20
C VAL A 61 1.17 13.39 -3.57
N LEU A 62 2.42 13.57 -3.14
CA LEU A 62 3.48 12.57 -3.34
C LEU A 62 3.17 11.25 -2.65
N GLY A 63 2.64 11.30 -1.42
CA GLY A 63 2.18 10.11 -0.71
C GLY A 63 1.12 9.34 -1.50
N PHE A 64 0.12 10.03 -2.04
CA PHE A 64 -0.88 9.41 -2.90
C PHE A 64 -0.28 8.84 -4.19
N ALA A 65 0.66 9.52 -4.84
CA ALA A 65 1.34 9.02 -6.03
C ALA A 65 2.08 7.70 -5.74
N VAL A 66 2.79 7.61 -4.62
CA VAL A 66 3.44 6.37 -4.17
C VAL A 66 2.40 5.28 -3.90
N GLY A 67 1.26 5.61 -3.28
CA GLY A 67 0.16 4.68 -3.05
C GLY A 67 -0.44 4.12 -4.35
N PHE A 68 -0.64 4.98 -5.36
CA PHE A 68 -1.07 4.55 -6.69
C PHE A 68 -0.06 3.58 -7.31
N ILE A 69 1.23 3.90 -7.26
CA ILE A 69 2.29 3.02 -7.76
C ILE A 69 2.26 1.69 -7.00
N ALA A 70 2.10 1.68 -5.68
CA ALA A 70 2.04 0.47 -4.87
C ALA A 70 0.87 -0.45 -5.26
N ILE A 71 -0.28 0.13 -5.62
CA ILE A 71 -1.48 -0.61 -6.04
C ILE A 71 -1.31 -1.12 -7.48
N LEU A 72 -0.83 -0.28 -8.41
CA LEU A 72 -0.73 -0.61 -9.83
C LEU A 72 0.47 -1.50 -10.14
N TYR A 73 1.54 -1.45 -9.35
CA TYR A 73 2.77 -2.19 -9.60
C TYR A 73 2.53 -3.68 -9.46
N LYS A 74 2.30 -4.41 -10.55
CA LYS A 74 2.24 -5.88 -10.49
C LYS A 74 3.64 -6.41 -10.77
N PRO A 75 4.41 -6.89 -9.77
CA PRO A 75 5.73 -7.43 -10.05
C PRO A 75 5.56 -8.66 -10.94
N LYS A 76 6.29 -8.67 -12.06
CA LYS A 76 6.41 -9.85 -12.90
C LYS A 76 7.11 -10.90 -12.06
N ASN A 77 6.42 -12.00 -11.73
CA ASN A 77 7.02 -13.11 -11.01
C ASN A 77 8.33 -13.49 -11.72
N LYS A 78 9.47 -13.22 -11.08
CA LYS A 78 10.74 -13.75 -11.51
C LYS A 78 10.79 -15.18 -10.97
N ASN A 79 10.26 -16.10 -11.77
CA ASN A 79 10.41 -17.52 -11.53
C ASN A 79 11.88 -17.83 -11.85
N ASN A 80 12.70 -17.99 -10.82
CA ASN A 80 14.03 -18.59 -10.93
C ASN A 80 14.01 -19.91 -10.19
#